data_AF-A0A967EGB5-F1
#
_entry.id   AF-A0A967EGB5-F1
#
_cell.length_a   1.000
_cell.length_b   1.000
_cell.length_c   1.000
_cell.angle_alpha   90.00
_cell.angle_beta   90.00
_cell.angle_gamma   90.00
#
_symmetry.space_group_name_H-M   'P 1'
#
loop_
_entity.id
_entity.type
_entity.pdbx_description
1 polymer ?
#
loop_
_entity_poly.entity_id
_entity_poly.type
_entity_poly.pdbx_seq_one_letter_code
_entity_poly.pdbx_strand_id
1 'polypeptide(L)'
;MKALLTTFERFVAFCLFCALILSSGRVAIAAEGASSNYFPGSYGTVAVATPPTVGWTYLNYSLFFAADTERAVLQGRLNVDLDTAAYFNMSSGIYTFEQPVLGGRFAMGATLPLGYADLQSQVVGPTGTMAVDDSDTGLGDMLLLPAAFYWNDGNWYFNLYELIVAPTGKYDVDDNVNIGRNYWSFDTVFAVTNLNMTTGRDFSLVAGFMINTENDATDYRTGNELHVDAMFNQFLSETFALGVHGYLLPAGHR
;
A
#
# COMPACT_ATOMS: atom_id res chain seq x y z
N MET A 1 30.59 -12.67 -9.67
CA MET A 1 29.59 -13.50 -8.95
C MET A 1 29.73 -13.42 -7.43
N LYS A 2 30.80 -13.93 -6.79
CA LYS A 2 30.95 -13.90 -5.31
C LYS A 2 30.94 -12.50 -4.65
N ALA A 3 31.42 -11.46 -5.34
CA ALA A 3 31.43 -10.07 -4.82
C ALA A 3 30.06 -9.37 -4.87
N LEU A 4 29.17 -9.78 -5.79
CA LEU A 4 27.80 -9.25 -5.90
C LEU A 4 26.89 -9.89 -4.85
N LEU A 5 27.00 -11.21 -4.67
CA LEU A 5 26.31 -11.96 -3.61
C LEU A 5 26.59 -11.38 -2.21
N THR A 6 27.86 -11.08 -1.91
CA THR A 6 28.26 -10.52 -0.61
C THR A 6 27.78 -9.09 -0.38
N THR A 7 27.54 -8.31 -1.43
CA THR A 7 27.00 -6.94 -1.31
C THR A 7 25.49 -6.96 -1.12
N PHE A 8 24.79 -7.82 -1.87
CA PHE A 8 23.36 -8.07 -1.72
C PHE A 8 23.03 -8.62 -0.32
N GLU A 9 23.74 -9.65 0.15
CA GLU A 9 23.56 -10.23 1.49
C GLU A 9 23.79 -9.20 2.61
N ARG A 10 24.82 -8.35 2.48
CA ARG A 10 25.13 -7.29 3.46
C ARG A 10 24.08 -6.19 3.46
N PHE A 11 23.56 -5.84 2.29
CA PHE A 11 22.51 -4.83 2.15
C PHE A 11 21.17 -5.33 2.68
N VAL A 12 20.76 -6.56 2.33
CA VAL A 12 19.58 -7.22 2.88
C VAL A 12 19.69 -7.33 4.40
N ALA A 13 20.83 -7.76 4.92
CA ALA A 13 21.06 -7.84 6.37
C ALA A 13 20.99 -6.45 7.05
N PHE A 14 21.51 -5.40 6.41
CA PHE A 14 21.44 -4.03 6.92
C PHE A 14 20.00 -3.48 6.90
N CYS A 15 19.24 -3.70 5.81
CA CYS A 15 17.84 -3.31 5.71
C CYS A 15 16.96 -4.06 6.72
N LEU A 16 17.17 -5.37 6.88
CA LEU A 16 16.49 -6.17 7.90
C LEU A 16 16.83 -5.67 9.32
N PHE A 17 18.08 -5.29 9.56
CA PHE A 17 18.50 -4.72 10.84
C PHE A 17 17.86 -3.34 11.11
N CYS A 18 17.79 -2.46 10.11
CA CYS A 18 17.09 -1.18 10.22
C CYS A 18 15.58 -1.37 10.45
N ALA A 19 14.95 -2.31 9.74
CA ALA A 19 13.54 -2.66 9.94
C ALA A 19 13.28 -3.23 11.35
N LEU A 20 14.21 -4.02 11.90
CA LEU A 20 14.16 -4.54 13.28
C LEU A 20 14.32 -3.45 14.35
N ILE A 21 15.05 -2.37 14.06
CA ILE A 21 15.16 -1.22 14.96
C ILE A 21 13.87 -0.37 14.92
N LEU A 22 13.29 -0.21 13.74
CA LEU A 22 12.04 0.54 13.52
C LEU A 22 10.79 -0.19 14.05
N SER A 23 10.83 -1.52 14.19
CA SER A 23 9.72 -2.34 14.72
C SER A 23 9.60 -2.36 16.25
N SER A 24 10.47 -1.65 16.97
CA SER A 24 10.39 -1.50 18.44
C SER A 24 9.23 -0.61 18.91
N GLY A 25 8.49 0.01 17.99
CA GLY A 25 7.24 0.71 18.26
C GLY A 25 6.10 -0.27 18.61
N ARG A 26 5.25 0.09 19.56
CA ARG A 26 4.00 -0.64 19.81
C ARG A 26 3.18 -0.65 18.52
N VAL A 27 2.81 -1.83 18.01
CA VAL A 27 1.73 -1.97 17.03
C VAL A 27 0.47 -1.44 17.72
N ALA A 28 0.05 -0.22 17.38
CA ALA A 28 -1.14 0.38 17.95
C ALA A 28 -2.37 -0.10 17.17
N ILE A 29 -3.44 -0.41 17.92
CA ILE A 29 -4.55 -1.30 17.51
C ILE A 29 -5.78 -0.48 17.08
N ALA A 30 -5.56 0.65 16.40
CA ALA A 30 -6.65 1.42 15.81
C ALA A 30 -6.07 2.37 14.76
N ALA A 31 -6.75 2.40 13.62
CA ALA A 31 -6.51 3.39 12.59
C ALA A 31 -7.54 4.52 12.71
N GLU A 32 -7.11 5.76 12.53
CA GLU A 32 -8.02 6.89 12.53
C GLU A 32 -9.07 6.71 11.42
N GLY A 33 -10.34 6.89 11.77
CA GLY A 33 -11.44 6.65 10.82
C GLY A 33 -11.56 5.19 10.35
N ALA A 34 -11.07 4.23 11.14
CA ALA A 34 -11.14 2.79 10.87
C ALA A 34 -10.60 2.39 9.49
N SER A 35 -9.60 3.10 8.97
CA SER A 35 -9.09 2.87 7.63
C SER A 35 -7.63 3.31 7.48
N SER A 36 -6.96 2.76 6.47
CA SER A 36 -5.50 2.82 6.28
C SER A 36 -5.12 3.48 4.94
N ASN A 37 -3.88 3.96 4.85
CA ASN A 37 -3.24 4.32 3.58
C ASN A 37 -2.82 3.10 2.75
N TYR A 38 -2.75 1.92 3.36
CA TYR A 38 -2.64 0.64 2.67
C TYR A 38 -4.01 0.20 2.14
N PHE A 39 -4.08 -0.03 0.83
CA PHE A 39 -5.24 -0.65 0.18
C PHE A 39 -4.98 -2.15 0.01
N PRO A 40 -5.71 -3.03 0.72
CA PRO A 40 -5.43 -4.46 0.68
C PRO A 40 -5.62 -5.07 -0.71
N GLY A 41 -4.62 -5.83 -1.20
CA GLY A 41 -4.66 -6.39 -2.55
C GLY A 41 -4.17 -5.46 -3.67
N SER A 42 -3.77 -4.22 -3.35
CA SER A 42 -3.45 -3.20 -4.39
C SER A 42 -2.02 -3.25 -4.93
N TYR A 43 -1.12 -4.03 -4.32
CA TYR A 43 0.32 -4.05 -4.63
C TYR A 43 0.69 -4.75 -5.95
N GLY A 44 -0.30 -5.16 -6.73
CA GLY A 44 -0.14 -5.65 -8.09
C GLY A 44 -0.82 -6.99 -8.33
N THR A 45 -0.69 -7.47 -9.56
CA THR A 45 -1.40 -8.68 -10.01
C THR A 45 -0.46 -9.74 -10.54
N VAL A 46 0.62 -9.35 -11.22
CA VAL A 46 1.55 -10.24 -11.92
C VAL A 46 2.97 -9.69 -11.81
N ALA A 47 3.93 -10.57 -11.55
CA ALA A 47 5.36 -10.29 -11.62
C ALA A 47 5.81 -9.00 -10.89
N VAL A 48 5.26 -8.77 -9.70
CA VAL A 48 5.33 -7.48 -8.98
C VAL A 48 6.76 -7.03 -8.63
N ALA A 49 7.70 -7.96 -8.47
CA ALA A 49 9.10 -7.65 -8.16
C ALA A 49 9.97 -7.44 -9.41
N THR A 50 9.40 -7.45 -10.62
CA THR A 50 10.17 -7.22 -11.85
C THR A 50 10.40 -5.72 -12.07
N PRO A 51 11.59 -5.32 -12.54
CA PRO A 51 11.86 -3.92 -12.80
C PRO A 51 11.05 -3.39 -14.00
N PRO A 52 10.60 -2.13 -13.97
CA PRO A 52 10.13 -1.44 -15.16
C PRO A 52 11.23 -1.35 -16.24
N THR A 53 10.79 -0.96 -17.44
CA THR A 53 11.71 -0.60 -18.53
C THR A 53 12.53 0.63 -18.16
N VAL A 54 13.78 0.70 -18.64
CA VAL A 54 14.66 1.84 -18.43
C VAL A 54 14.05 3.10 -19.09
N GLY A 55 14.16 4.23 -18.41
CA GLY A 55 13.60 5.51 -18.82
C GLY A 55 12.27 5.81 -18.12
N TRP A 56 11.47 6.67 -18.75
CA TRP A 56 10.16 7.07 -18.22
C TRP A 56 9.10 6.01 -18.47
N THR A 57 8.38 5.66 -17.42
CA THR A 57 7.14 4.89 -17.46
C THR A 57 6.02 5.75 -16.91
N TYR A 58 4.94 5.85 -17.67
CA TYR A 58 3.66 6.37 -17.18
C TYR A 58 2.71 5.20 -16.97
N LEU A 59 2.13 5.13 -15.77
CA LEU A 59 1.14 4.12 -15.41
C LEU A 59 -0.13 4.82 -14.93
N ASN A 60 -1.24 4.54 -15.59
CA ASN A 60 -2.58 4.93 -15.13
C ASN A 60 -3.40 3.68 -14.83
N TYR A 61 -3.97 3.62 -13.65
CA TYR A 61 -4.81 2.52 -13.23
C TYR A 61 -5.89 3.03 -12.29
N SER A 62 -6.98 2.28 -12.17
CA SER A 62 -8.03 2.59 -11.22
C SER A 62 -8.17 1.49 -10.19
N LEU A 63 -8.46 1.90 -8.96
CA LEU A 63 -8.78 1.04 -7.85
C LEU A 63 -10.24 1.26 -7.47
N PHE A 64 -10.94 0.18 -7.19
CA PHE A 64 -12.29 0.20 -6.64
C PHE A 64 -12.33 -0.71 -5.43
N PHE A 65 -12.81 -0.18 -4.31
CA PHE A 65 -12.97 -0.89 -3.06
C PHE A 65 -14.39 -0.67 -2.55
N ALA A 66 -14.98 -1.73 -2.02
CA ALA A 66 -16.23 -1.67 -1.28
C ALA A 66 -16.09 -2.56 -0.05
N ALA A 67 -16.62 -2.12 1.08
CA ALA A 67 -16.58 -2.85 2.33
C ALA A 67 -17.81 -2.54 3.18
N ASP A 68 -18.29 -3.56 3.89
CA ASP A 68 -19.32 -3.43 4.90
C ASP A 68 -18.78 -3.88 6.27
N THR A 69 -19.30 -3.27 7.34
CA THR A 69 -19.04 -3.75 8.70
C THR A 69 -20.20 -3.43 9.64
N GLU A 70 -20.51 -4.35 10.54
CA GLU A 70 -21.56 -4.15 11.53
C GLU A 70 -21.26 -2.98 12.47
N ARG A 71 -19.99 -2.74 12.80
CA ARG A 71 -19.58 -1.74 13.79
C ARG A 71 -18.18 -1.17 13.53
N ALA A 72 -18.08 0.15 13.55
CA ALA A 72 -16.82 0.88 13.52
C ALA A 72 -16.88 2.10 14.45
N VAL A 73 -15.72 2.58 14.91
CA VAL A 73 -15.61 3.87 15.60
C VAL A 73 -14.99 4.86 14.64
N LEU A 74 -15.76 5.84 14.19
CA LEU A 74 -15.31 6.92 13.31
C LEU A 74 -15.40 8.23 14.07
N GLN A 75 -14.32 9.00 14.11
CA GLN A 75 -14.25 10.30 14.82
C GLN A 75 -14.79 10.23 16.26
N GLY A 76 -14.48 9.15 16.99
CA GLY A 76 -14.95 8.92 18.36
C GLY A 76 -16.43 8.55 18.50
N ARG A 77 -17.16 8.35 17.40
CA ARG A 77 -18.59 7.98 17.38
C ARG A 77 -18.74 6.53 16.96
N LEU A 78 -19.61 5.79 17.65
CA LEU A 78 -19.96 4.43 17.26
C LEU A 78 -20.89 4.50 16.05
N ASN A 79 -20.42 3.96 14.94
CA ASN A 79 -21.18 3.77 13.72
C ASN A 79 -21.56 2.30 13.60
N VAL A 80 -22.80 2.03 13.23
CA VAL A 80 -23.32 0.69 12.97
C VAL A 80 -23.87 0.61 11.56
N ASP A 81 -23.96 -0.61 11.02
CA ASP A 81 -24.41 -0.88 9.65
C ASP A 81 -23.66 -0.01 8.63
N LEU A 82 -22.32 -0.06 8.70
CA LEU A 82 -21.44 0.73 7.85
C LEU A 82 -21.34 0.09 6.47
N ASP A 83 -21.58 0.86 5.43
CA ASP A 83 -21.31 0.52 4.03
C ASP A 83 -20.43 1.64 3.45
N THR A 84 -19.35 1.28 2.78
CA THR A 84 -18.46 2.25 2.14
C THR A 84 -17.98 1.74 0.79
N ALA A 85 -17.93 2.66 -0.17
CA ALA A 85 -17.28 2.45 -1.44
C ALA A 85 -16.24 3.54 -1.70
N ALA A 86 -15.16 3.19 -2.39
CA ALA A 86 -14.13 4.11 -2.81
C ALA A 86 -13.63 3.76 -4.21
N TYR A 87 -13.44 4.80 -5.02
CA TYR A 87 -12.83 4.73 -6.33
C TYR A 87 -11.65 5.69 -6.39
N PHE A 88 -10.50 5.21 -6.86
CA PHE A 88 -9.34 6.05 -7.10
C PHE A 88 -8.82 5.84 -8.52
N ASN A 89 -8.58 6.91 -9.26
CA ASN A 89 -7.71 6.88 -10.42
C ASN A 89 -6.30 7.31 -10.01
N MET A 90 -5.32 6.48 -10.32
CA MET A 90 -3.93 6.65 -9.95
C MET A 90 -3.13 7.01 -11.19
N SER A 91 -2.51 8.20 -11.19
CA SER A 91 -1.62 8.64 -12.27
C SER A 91 -0.17 8.65 -11.78
N SER A 92 0.64 7.71 -12.28
CA SER A 92 2.00 7.47 -11.79
C SER A 92 3.04 7.78 -12.86
N GLY A 93 4.10 8.49 -12.46
CA GLY A 93 5.30 8.70 -13.25
C GLY A 93 6.50 8.07 -12.56
N ILE A 94 7.15 7.11 -13.22
CA ILE A 94 8.32 6.40 -12.69
C ILE A 94 9.46 6.58 -13.68
N TYR A 95 10.64 6.95 -13.18
CA TYR A 95 11.88 6.96 -13.93
C TYR A 95 12.81 5.85 -13.45
N THR A 96 13.20 4.99 -14.37
CA THR A 96 14.08 3.85 -14.11
C THR A 96 15.44 4.10 -14.73
N PHE A 97 16.49 4.06 -13.92
CA PHE A 97 17.85 4.36 -14.34
C PHE A 97 18.49 3.19 -15.09
N GLU A 98 19.35 3.52 -16.05
CA GLU A 98 20.13 2.53 -16.79
C GLU A 98 21.27 1.96 -15.94
N GLN A 99 21.97 2.84 -15.21
CA GLN A 99 23.09 2.44 -14.36
C GLN A 99 22.58 1.77 -13.08
N PRO A 100 23.08 0.57 -12.74
CA PRO A 100 22.67 -0.11 -11.53
C PRO A 100 23.19 0.62 -10.29
N VAL A 101 22.39 0.60 -9.22
CA VAL A 101 22.74 1.08 -7.88
C VAL A 101 22.64 -0.11 -6.93
N LEU A 102 23.64 -0.33 -6.09
CA LEU A 102 23.71 -1.49 -5.19
C LEU A 102 23.56 -2.85 -5.90
N GLY A 103 24.03 -2.93 -7.15
CA GLY A 103 23.94 -4.15 -7.97
C GLY A 103 22.54 -4.47 -8.51
N GLY A 104 21.56 -3.58 -8.30
CA GLY A 104 20.19 -3.70 -8.81
C GLY A 104 19.82 -2.53 -9.71
N ARG A 105 18.72 -2.66 -10.45
CA ARG A 105 18.13 -1.54 -11.18
C ARG A 105 17.45 -0.60 -10.19
N PHE A 106 17.64 0.69 -10.39
CA PHE A 106 17.11 1.73 -9.52
C PHE A 106 15.98 2.48 -10.21
N ALA A 107 14.90 2.77 -9.50
CA ALA A 107 13.81 3.60 -9.97
C ALA A 107 13.35 4.57 -8.88
N MET A 108 12.75 5.67 -9.31
CA MET A 108 12.06 6.62 -8.45
C MET A 108 10.84 7.19 -9.18
N GLY A 109 9.89 7.72 -8.44
CA GLY A 109 8.66 8.23 -9.04
C GLY A 109 7.72 8.88 -8.06
N ALA A 110 6.53 9.21 -8.56
CA ALA A 110 5.42 9.68 -7.76
C ALA A 110 4.10 9.29 -8.41
N THR A 111 3.06 9.20 -7.60
CA THR A 111 1.69 8.93 -8.01
C THR A 111 0.77 9.99 -7.44
N LEU A 112 -0.12 10.50 -8.30
CA LEU A 112 -1.19 11.42 -7.94
C LEU A 112 -2.52 10.67 -7.99
N PRO A 113 -3.19 10.47 -6.84
CA PRO A 113 -4.53 9.92 -6.79
C PRO A 113 -5.59 10.99 -7.01
N LEU A 114 -6.62 10.66 -7.79
CA LEU A 114 -7.90 11.37 -7.80
C LEU A 114 -8.98 10.39 -7.33
N GLY A 115 -9.61 10.70 -6.20
CA GLY A 115 -10.50 9.81 -5.49
C GLY A 115 -11.94 10.30 -5.41
N TYR A 116 -12.84 9.34 -5.29
CA TYR A 116 -14.21 9.47 -4.81
C TYR A 116 -14.42 8.43 -3.72
N ALA A 117 -15.10 8.79 -2.64
CA ALA A 117 -15.50 7.85 -1.60
C ALA A 117 -16.89 8.20 -1.08
N ASP A 118 -17.64 7.19 -0.66
CA ASP A 118 -18.91 7.35 0.04
C ASP A 118 -19.02 6.43 1.25
N LEU A 119 -19.90 6.84 2.16
CA LEU A 119 -20.15 6.20 3.43
C LEU A 119 -21.63 6.31 3.77
N GLN A 120 -22.25 5.17 4.03
CA GLN A 120 -23.57 5.06 4.63
C GLN A 120 -23.44 4.37 5.98
N SER A 121 -24.06 4.92 7.01
CA SER A 121 -24.02 4.32 8.35
C SER A 121 -25.11 4.85 9.27
N GLN A 122 -25.20 4.28 10.48
CA GLN A 122 -26.00 4.82 11.57
C GLN A 122 -25.12 5.17 12.76
N VAL A 123 -25.12 6.44 13.17
CA VAL A 123 -24.40 6.88 14.37
C VAL A 123 -25.26 6.63 15.61
N VAL A 124 -24.71 5.91 16.58
CA VAL A 124 -25.35 5.65 17.87
C VAL A 124 -25.08 6.82 18.83
N GLY A 125 -26.15 7.52 19.23
CA GLY A 125 -26.10 8.62 20.18
C GLY A 125 -26.89 8.34 21.47
N PRO A 126 -26.85 9.25 22.46
CA PRO A 126 -27.52 9.07 23.76
C PRO A 126 -29.04 8.90 23.67
N THR A 127 -29.67 9.42 22.61
CA THR A 127 -31.13 9.48 22.44
C THR A 127 -31.66 8.56 21.33
N GLY A 128 -30.79 7.79 20.67
CA GLY A 128 -31.17 6.93 19.53
C GLY A 128 -30.08 6.85 18.46
N THR A 129 -30.41 6.26 17.32
CA THR A 129 -29.56 6.22 16.13
C THR A 129 -29.94 7.32 15.14
N MET A 130 -28.96 7.85 14.43
CA MET A 130 -29.17 8.79 13.32
C MET A 130 -28.46 8.25 12.07
N ALA A 131 -29.16 8.25 10.94
CA ALA A 131 -28.57 7.89 9.67
C ALA A 131 -27.55 8.95 9.21
N VAL A 132 -26.44 8.49 8.66
CA VAL A 132 -25.40 9.29 8.01
C VAL A 132 -25.22 8.75 6.60
N ASP A 133 -25.25 9.66 5.63
CA ASP A 133 -24.96 9.41 4.22
C ASP A 133 -24.10 10.57 3.76
N ASP A 134 -22.85 10.28 3.41
CA ASP A 134 -21.85 11.29 3.10
C ASP A 134 -20.92 10.79 1.99
N SER A 135 -20.38 11.71 1.20
CA SER A 135 -19.48 11.38 0.10
C SER A 135 -18.53 12.52 -0.20
N ASP A 136 -17.36 12.18 -0.71
CA ASP A 136 -16.36 13.17 -1.11
C ASP A 136 -15.70 12.83 -2.44
N THR A 137 -15.19 13.85 -3.12
CA THR A 137 -14.36 13.75 -4.32
C THR A 137 -13.22 14.77 -4.24
N GLY A 138 -12.00 14.32 -4.51
CA GLY A 138 -10.85 15.21 -4.44
C GLY A 138 -9.55 14.53 -4.81
N LEU A 139 -8.46 15.29 -4.69
CA LEU A 139 -7.13 14.71 -4.74
C LEU A 139 -6.92 13.85 -3.49
N GLY A 140 -6.31 12.68 -3.68
CA GLY A 140 -5.77 11.91 -2.56
C GLY A 140 -4.38 12.37 -2.18
N ASP A 141 -3.88 11.78 -1.11
CA ASP A 141 -2.52 11.99 -0.64
C ASP A 141 -1.53 11.51 -1.71
N MET A 142 -0.51 12.32 -2.02
CA MET A 142 0.47 11.96 -3.04
C MET A 142 1.36 10.82 -2.54
N LEU A 143 1.59 9.81 -3.39
CA LEU A 143 2.54 8.75 -3.10
C LEU A 143 3.88 9.11 -3.75
N LEU A 144 4.95 9.12 -2.97
CA LEU A 144 6.31 9.33 -3.44
C LEU A 144 7.09 8.03 -3.35
N LEU A 145 7.79 7.68 -4.43
CA LEU A 145 8.69 6.54 -4.51
C LEU A 145 10.12 7.10 -4.61
N PRO A 146 10.74 7.54 -3.50
CA PRO A 146 12.09 8.11 -3.53
C PRO A 146 13.14 7.11 -4.00
N ALA A 147 12.93 5.82 -3.72
CA ALA A 147 13.85 4.76 -4.06
C ALA A 147 13.15 3.41 -4.19
N ALA A 148 13.34 2.76 -5.34
CA ALA A 148 13.02 1.37 -5.58
C ALA A 148 14.21 0.66 -6.21
N PHE A 149 14.58 -0.49 -5.65
CA PHE A 149 15.68 -1.31 -6.12
C PHE A 149 15.17 -2.66 -6.57
N TYR A 150 15.69 -3.16 -7.69
CA TYR A 150 15.29 -4.42 -8.30
C TYR A 150 16.49 -5.29 -8.58
N TRP A 151 16.46 -6.55 -8.13
CA TRP A 151 17.46 -7.56 -8.40
C TRP A 151 16.80 -8.80 -8.98
N ASN A 152 17.60 -9.64 -9.66
CA ASN A 152 17.13 -10.92 -10.12
C ASN A 152 18.24 -11.96 -10.15
N ASP A 153 17.87 -13.22 -9.94
CA ASP A 153 18.72 -14.40 -10.14
C ASP A 153 17.90 -15.53 -10.78
N GLY A 154 18.20 -15.84 -12.04
CA GLY A 154 17.37 -16.73 -12.85
C GLY A 154 15.92 -16.25 -12.93
N ASN A 155 15.00 -17.09 -12.45
CA ASN A 155 13.55 -16.82 -12.44
C ASN A 155 13.09 -16.07 -11.17
N TRP A 156 13.98 -15.81 -10.22
CA TRP A 156 13.65 -15.07 -9.00
C TRP A 156 13.96 -13.59 -9.17
N TYR A 157 13.00 -12.75 -8.84
CA TYR A 157 13.09 -11.30 -8.83
C TYR A 157 12.82 -10.79 -7.42
N PHE A 158 13.53 -9.74 -7.03
CA PHE A 158 13.42 -9.12 -5.72
C PHE A 158 13.29 -7.63 -5.89
N ASN A 159 12.42 -7.01 -5.12
CA ASN A 159 12.21 -5.58 -5.12
C ASN A 159 12.15 -5.07 -3.69
N LEU A 160 12.87 -3.98 -3.41
CA LEU A 160 12.83 -3.28 -2.14
C LEU A 160 12.63 -1.79 -2.42
N TYR A 161 11.63 -1.20 -1.81
CA TYR A 161 11.34 0.22 -2.00
C TYR A 161 10.75 0.85 -0.76
N GLU A 162 10.83 2.17 -0.74
CA GLU A 162 10.14 3.02 0.22
C GLU A 162 9.02 3.75 -0.50
N LEU A 163 7.80 3.68 0.03
CA LEU A 163 6.67 4.46 -0.41
C LEU A 163 6.31 5.47 0.69
N ILE A 164 6.29 6.75 0.34
CA ILE A 164 5.93 7.83 1.26
C ILE A 164 4.58 8.38 0.85
N VAL A 165 3.61 8.38 1.75
CA VAL A 165 2.30 9.01 1.55
C VAL A 165 2.34 10.40 2.19
N ALA A 166 2.23 11.43 1.35
CA ALA A 166 2.28 12.82 1.76
C ALA A 166 0.86 13.38 1.99
N PRO A 167 0.59 14.08 3.11
CA PRO A 167 -0.73 14.62 3.45
C PRO A 167 -1.08 15.83 2.58
N THR A 168 -1.33 15.59 1.30
CA THR A 168 -1.63 16.61 0.29
C THR A 168 -3.04 16.50 -0.26
N GLY A 169 -3.76 15.43 0.11
CA GLY A 169 -5.11 15.17 -0.32
C GLY A 169 -6.12 16.07 0.36
N LYS A 170 -7.36 16.02 -0.14
CA LYS A 170 -8.49 16.71 0.48
C LYS A 170 -8.78 16.10 1.85
N TYR A 171 -8.73 16.92 2.88
CA TYR A 171 -9.07 16.55 4.24
C TYR A 171 -9.78 17.71 4.97
N ASP A 172 -10.87 17.40 5.65
CA ASP A 172 -11.58 18.25 6.61
C ASP A 172 -12.00 17.40 7.82
N VAL A 173 -11.75 17.93 9.03
CA VAL A 173 -12.08 17.25 10.29
C VAL A 173 -13.59 17.16 10.52
N ASP A 174 -14.35 18.05 9.89
CA ASP A 174 -15.80 18.11 10.01
C ASP A 174 -16.53 17.17 9.01
N ASP A 175 -15.83 16.66 7.99
CA ASP A 175 -16.37 15.72 6.99
C ASP A 175 -16.35 14.27 7.53
N ASN A 176 -17.40 13.48 7.28
CA ASN A 176 -17.41 12.07 7.70
C ASN A 176 -16.59 11.18 6.76
N VAL A 177 -16.39 11.64 5.52
CA VAL A 177 -15.62 10.97 4.47
C VAL A 177 -14.51 11.89 4.01
N ASN A 178 -13.28 11.37 4.00
CA ASN A 178 -12.10 12.12 3.60
C ASN A 178 -11.30 11.32 2.56
N ILE A 179 -10.82 11.99 1.52
CA ILE A 179 -10.01 11.37 0.47
C ILE A 179 -8.53 11.25 0.90
N GLY A 180 -7.99 12.28 1.57
CA GLY A 180 -6.70 12.26 2.24
C GLY A 180 -6.81 11.98 3.73
N ARG A 181 -5.68 11.85 4.43
CA ARG A 181 -5.61 11.47 5.84
C ARG A 181 -4.97 12.49 6.78
N ASN A 182 -4.36 13.53 6.24
CA ASN A 182 -3.71 14.60 7.01
C ASN A 182 -2.59 14.13 7.96
N TYR A 183 -1.95 12.99 7.65
CA TYR A 183 -0.71 12.56 8.29
C TYR A 183 0.22 11.92 7.26
N TRP A 184 1.52 11.82 7.60
CA TRP A 184 2.50 11.15 6.76
C TRP A 184 2.53 9.65 7.04
N SER A 185 2.70 8.86 5.98
CA SER A 185 3.02 7.43 6.10
C SER A 185 4.33 7.10 5.40
N PHE A 186 5.09 6.19 5.99
CA PHE A 186 6.36 5.69 5.48
C PHE A 186 6.26 4.16 5.42
N ASP A 187 6.17 3.60 4.23
CA ASP A 187 5.98 2.17 3.98
C ASP A 187 7.19 1.56 3.30
N THR A 188 7.97 0.80 4.06
CA THR A 188 9.10 0.04 3.53
C THR A 188 8.59 -1.31 3.05
N VAL A 189 8.70 -1.56 1.75
CA VAL A 189 8.08 -2.71 1.09
C VAL A 189 9.13 -3.59 0.44
N PHE A 190 9.04 -4.89 0.71
CA PHE A 190 9.83 -5.92 0.06
C PHE A 190 8.92 -6.87 -0.73
N ALA A 191 9.27 -7.12 -1.98
CA ALA A 191 8.59 -8.07 -2.83
C ALA A 191 9.55 -9.12 -3.40
N VAL A 192 9.04 -10.33 -3.56
CA VAL A 192 9.71 -11.43 -4.25
C VAL A 192 8.77 -12.03 -5.28
N THR A 193 9.29 -12.29 -6.47
CA THR A 193 8.57 -12.94 -7.57
C THR A 193 9.38 -14.14 -8.06
N ASN A 194 8.77 -15.32 -8.19
CA ASN A 194 9.26 -16.38 -9.06
C ASN A 194 8.47 -16.38 -10.36
N LEU A 195 9.08 -15.92 -11.44
CA LEU A 195 8.47 -15.89 -12.78
C LEU A 195 9.17 -16.91 -13.68
N ASN A 196 8.48 -18.01 -13.95
CA ASN A 196 8.95 -19.07 -14.84
C ASN A 196 8.14 -19.10 -16.13
N MET A 197 8.63 -18.41 -17.16
CA MET A 197 7.97 -18.35 -18.46
C MET A 197 7.93 -19.69 -19.20
N THR A 198 8.82 -20.64 -18.87
CA THR A 198 8.80 -21.99 -19.48
C THR A 198 7.62 -22.83 -18.97
N THR A 199 7.27 -22.70 -17.68
CA THR A 199 6.11 -23.38 -17.09
C THR A 199 4.86 -22.50 -17.05
N GLY A 200 4.99 -21.22 -17.38
CA GLY A 200 3.94 -20.21 -17.27
C GLY A 200 3.55 -19.87 -15.83
N ARG A 201 4.38 -20.19 -14.83
CA ARG A 201 4.04 -19.94 -13.41
C ARG A 201 4.62 -18.62 -12.94
N ASP A 202 3.79 -17.85 -12.26
CA ASP A 202 4.17 -16.65 -11.52
C ASP A 202 3.69 -16.77 -10.08
N PHE A 203 4.62 -16.70 -9.14
CA PHE A 203 4.32 -16.59 -7.72
C PHE A 203 4.94 -15.30 -7.21
N SER A 204 4.15 -14.44 -6.60
CA SER A 204 4.60 -13.18 -6.03
C SER A 204 4.15 -13.05 -4.58
N LEU A 205 5.04 -12.54 -3.74
CA LEU A 205 4.77 -12.21 -2.36
C LEU A 205 5.30 -10.80 -2.10
N VAL A 206 4.47 -9.95 -1.52
CA VAL A 206 4.80 -8.59 -1.09
C VAL A 206 4.58 -8.52 0.41
N ALA A 207 5.50 -7.90 1.13
CA ALA A 207 5.32 -7.57 2.53
C ALA A 207 5.79 -6.14 2.76
N GLY A 208 5.02 -5.36 3.51
CA GLY A 208 5.39 -3.99 3.86
C GLY A 208 5.13 -3.68 5.32
N PHE A 209 5.89 -2.70 5.82
CA PHE A 209 5.76 -2.18 7.17
C PHE A 209 5.61 -0.67 7.08
N MET A 210 4.41 -0.20 7.43
CA MET A 210 4.02 1.20 7.37
C MET A 210 4.09 1.85 8.76
N ILE A 211 4.77 2.97 8.83
CA ILE A 211 4.83 3.83 10.01
C ILE A 211 4.02 5.10 9.72
N ASN A 212 3.08 5.39 10.62
CA ASN A 212 2.21 6.56 10.52
C ASN A 212 2.63 7.64 11.54
N THR A 213 2.62 8.89 11.10
CA THR A 213 2.77 10.06 11.99
C THR A 213 1.44 10.40 12.65
N GLU A 214 1.49 11.36 13.57
CA GLU A 214 0.29 11.95 14.17
C GLU A 214 -0.44 12.83 13.15
N ASN A 215 -1.76 12.89 13.26
CA ASN A 215 -2.64 13.85 12.62
C ASN A 215 -2.87 15.02 13.58
N ASP A 216 -2.27 16.17 13.30
CA ASP A 216 -2.32 17.35 14.16
C ASP A 216 -3.73 17.97 14.24
N ALA A 217 -4.66 17.63 13.34
CA ALA A 217 -6.04 18.13 13.40
C ALA A 217 -6.90 17.40 14.44
N THR A 218 -6.51 16.18 14.84
CA THR A 218 -7.28 15.33 15.76
C THR A 218 -6.49 14.87 16.98
N ASP A 219 -5.21 15.26 17.09
CA ASP A 219 -4.26 14.79 18.11
C ASP A 219 -4.26 13.25 18.20
N TYR A 220 -4.34 12.59 17.04
CA TYR A 220 -4.45 11.14 16.93
C TYR A 220 -3.33 10.54 16.11
N ARG A 221 -2.75 9.45 16.61
CA ARG A 221 -1.73 8.68 15.89
C ARG A 221 -2.25 7.30 15.52
N THR A 222 -2.49 7.11 14.21
CA THR A 222 -2.72 5.80 13.59
C THR A 222 -1.55 4.87 13.90
N GLY A 223 -1.86 3.60 14.19
CA GLY A 223 -0.83 2.61 14.50
C GLY A 223 0.08 2.27 13.32
N ASN A 224 1.22 1.65 13.62
CA ASN A 224 2.06 1.05 12.58
C ASN A 224 1.39 -0.21 12.05
N GLU A 225 1.56 -0.47 10.76
CA GLU A 225 0.85 -1.53 10.05
C GLU A 225 1.85 -2.48 9.38
N LEU A 226 1.61 -3.78 9.52
CA LEU A 226 2.24 -4.81 8.71
C LEU A 226 1.22 -5.23 7.67
N HIS A 227 1.65 -5.46 6.44
CA HIS A 227 0.78 -6.00 5.40
C HIS A 227 1.52 -7.02 4.55
N VAL A 228 0.77 -7.97 4.00
CA VAL A 228 1.28 -9.02 3.12
C VAL A 228 0.29 -9.26 2.00
N ASP A 229 0.77 -9.28 0.76
CA ASP A 229 0.01 -9.66 -0.42
C ASP A 229 0.66 -10.89 -1.08
N ALA A 230 -0.15 -11.83 -1.53
CA ALA A 230 0.29 -13.02 -2.22
C ALA A 230 -0.50 -13.21 -3.51
N MET A 231 0.22 -13.46 -4.60
CA MET A 231 -0.35 -13.67 -5.92
C MET A 231 0.20 -14.97 -6.50
N PHE A 232 -0.69 -15.81 -7.04
CA PHE A 232 -0.31 -16.96 -7.84
C PHE A 232 -1.03 -16.88 -9.18
N ASN A 233 -0.27 -16.89 -10.27
CA ASN A 233 -0.79 -16.84 -11.63
C ASN A 233 -0.23 -18.00 -12.47
N GLN A 234 -1.07 -18.50 -13.37
CA GLN A 234 -0.73 -19.44 -14.43
C GLN A 234 -1.02 -18.78 -15.78
N PHE A 235 0.04 -18.48 -16.53
CA PHE A 235 -0.02 -18.12 -17.92
C PHE A 235 -0.44 -19.33 -18.74
N LEU A 236 -1.50 -19.16 -19.53
CA LEU A 236 -2.02 -20.13 -20.49
C LEU A 236 -1.62 -19.76 -21.93
N SER A 237 -1.21 -18.50 -22.14
CA SER A 237 -0.53 -18.00 -23.33
C SER A 237 0.40 -16.84 -22.94
N GLU A 238 1.09 -16.25 -23.91
CA GLU A 238 1.89 -15.03 -23.70
C GLU A 238 1.05 -13.81 -23.29
N THR A 239 -0.26 -13.84 -23.54
CA THR A 239 -1.17 -12.70 -23.33
C THR A 239 -2.33 -13.00 -22.38
N PHE A 240 -2.42 -14.23 -21.86
CA PHE A 240 -3.52 -14.66 -21.00
C PHE A 240 -3.01 -15.46 -19.81
N ALA A 241 -3.37 -15.02 -18.61
CA ALA A 241 -3.10 -15.70 -17.36
C ALA A 241 -4.36 -15.73 -16.49
N LEU A 242 -4.46 -16.78 -15.67
CA LEU A 242 -5.46 -16.90 -14.60
C LEU A 242 -4.72 -16.97 -13.27
N GLY A 243 -5.25 -16.33 -12.23
CA GLY A 243 -4.61 -16.33 -10.93
C GLY A 243 -5.55 -16.14 -9.76
N VAL A 244 -5.00 -16.39 -8.57
CA VAL A 244 -5.63 -16.18 -7.28
C VAL A 244 -4.74 -15.24 -6.47
N HIS A 245 -5.33 -14.15 -5.99
CA HIS A 245 -4.64 -13.14 -5.20
C HIS A 245 -5.32 -13.04 -3.84
N GLY A 246 -4.52 -12.81 -2.80
CA GLY A 246 -5.01 -12.63 -1.46
C GLY A 246 -4.07 -11.74 -0.67
N TYR A 247 -4.59 -11.14 0.39
CA TYR A 247 -3.83 -10.28 1.28
C TYR A 247 -4.08 -10.70 2.72
N LEU A 248 -3.14 -10.33 3.58
CA LEU A 248 -3.23 -10.42 5.02
C LEU A 248 -2.85 -9.06 5.58
N LEU A 249 -3.77 -8.45 6.31
CA LEU A 249 -3.51 -7.31 7.16
C LEU A 249 -3.60 -7.80 8.61
N PRO A 250 -2.47 -8.09 9.29
CA PRO A 250 -2.47 -8.46 10.70
C PRO A 250 -3.03 -7.33 11.57
N ALA A 251 -4.35 -7.27 11.70
CA ALA A 251 -5.00 -6.52 12.75
C ALA A 251 -4.70 -7.25 14.07
N GLY A 252 -4.07 -6.56 15.02
CA GLY A 252 -3.93 -7.08 16.37
C GLY A 252 -5.32 -7.31 16.97
N HIS A 253 -5.77 -8.55 17.03
CA HIS A 253 -6.99 -8.91 17.74
C HIS A 253 -6.85 -8.51 19.22
N ARG A 254 -7.88 -7.83 19.76
CA ARG A 254 -8.14 -7.81 21.20
C ARG A 254 -8.94 -9.04 21.58
#